data_AF-A0A368W2Q6-F1
#
_entry.id   AF-A0A368W2Q6-F1
#
_cell.length_a   1.000
_cell.length_b   1.000
_cell.length_c   1.000
_cell.angle_alpha   90.00
_cell.angle_beta   90.00
_cell.angle_gamma   90.00
#
_symmetry.space_group_name_H-M   'P 1'
#
loop_
_entity.id
_entity.type
_entity.pdbx_description
1 polymer ?
#
loop_
_entity_poly.entity_id
_entity_poly.type
_entity_poly.pdbx_seq_one_letter_code
_entity_poly.pdbx_strand_id
1 'polypeptide(L)' 'MEVVVSDINTEKGTQVVNEINASGGEASFFKTDVSKEEDVRRLVEFAVETYGRLDGLVNNAGIAALISR' A
#
# COMPACT_ATOMS: atom_id res chain seq x y z
N MET A 1 8.17 9.78 -9.24
CA MET A 1 7.02 9.75 -8.31
C MET A 1 7.25 8.57 -7.42
N GLU A 2 7.37 8.80 -6.12
CA GLU A 2 7.59 7.77 -5.11
C GLU A 2 6.22 7.22 -4.70
N VAL A 3 6.10 5.89 -4.57
CA VAL A 3 4.83 5.24 -4.26
C VAL A 3 5.03 4.19 -3.18
N VAL A 4 4.23 4.27 -2.12
CA VAL A 4 4.07 3.13 -1.20
C VAL A 4 2.90 2.28 -1.67
N VAL A 5 3.16 1.01 -1.96
CA VAL A 5 2.13 0.02 -2.25
C VAL A 5 1.75 -0.65 -0.94
N SER A 6 0.47 -0.60 -0.58
CA SER A 6 -0.05 -1.23 0.63
C SER A 6 -1.13 -2.25 0.31
N ASP A 7 -0.98 -3.47 0.83
CA ASP A 7 -1.97 -4.54 0.69
C ASP A 7 -1.86 -5.54 1.86
N ILE A 8 -2.92 -6.30 2.11
CA ILE A 8 -2.89 -7.46 3.02
C ILE A 8 -2.11 -8.64 2.42
N ASN A 9 -2.05 -8.73 1.09
CA ASN A 9 -1.34 -9.75 0.34
C ASN A 9 0.09 -9.29 0.01
N THR A 10 1.04 -9.75 0.83
CA THR A 10 2.47 -9.41 0.70
C THR A 10 3.07 -9.86 -0.63
N GLU A 11 2.70 -11.03 -1.15
CA GLU A 11 3.27 -11.55 -2.39
C GLU A 11 2.88 -10.67 -3.59
N LYS A 12 1.57 -10.40 -3.75
CA LYS A 12 1.08 -9.56 -4.84
C LYS A 12 1.56 -8.11 -4.72
N GLY A 13 1.56 -7.56 -3.51
CA GLY A 13 2.05 -6.20 -3.28
C GLY A 13 3.54 -6.04 -3.61
N THR A 14 4.37 -7.03 -3.24
CA THR A 14 5.80 -7.04 -3.58
C THR A 14 6.01 -7.19 -5.08
N GLN A 15 5.19 -8.00 -5.76
CA GLN A 15 5.22 -8.12 -7.22
C GLN A 15 4.98 -6.77 -7.90
N VAL A 16 3.95 -6.02 -7.49
CA VAL A 16 3.66 -4.69 -8.05
C VAL A 16 4.83 -3.72 -7.84
N VAL A 17 5.45 -3.73 -6.66
CA VAL A 17 6.63 -2.90 -6.39
C VAL A 17 7.77 -3.24 -7.35
N ASN A 18 8.04 -4.53 -7.57
CA ASN A 18 9.07 -4.97 -8.51
C ASN A 18 8.76 -4.51 -9.95
N GLU A 19 7.49 -4.57 -10.38
CA GLU A 19 7.06 -4.11 -11.70
C GLU A 19 7.23 -2.59 -11.88
N ILE A 20 6.87 -1.80 -10.86
CA ILE A 20 7.07 -0.34 -10.86
C ILE A 20 8.56 -0.01 -10.95
N ASN A 21 9.38 -0.65 -10.11
CA ASN A 21 10.82 -0.41 -10.06
C ASN A 21 11.52 -0.84 -11.36
N ALA A 22 11.13 -1.99 -11.93
CA ALA A 22 11.64 -2.45 -13.22
C ALA A 22 11.28 -1.51 -14.39
N SER A 23 10.19 -0.75 -14.25
CA SER A 23 9.76 0.26 -15.22
C SER A 23 10.42 1.63 -15.02
N GLY A 24 11.38 1.74 -14.10
CA GLY A 24 12.10 2.98 -13.79
C GLY A 24 11.39 3.90 -12.79
N GLY A 25 10.30 3.42 -12.16
CA GLY A 25 9.68 4.09 -11.02
C GLY A 25 10.40 3.78 -9.71
N GLU A 26 9.90 4.36 -8.61
CA GLU A 26 10.40 4.08 -7.26
C GLU A 26 9.21 3.76 -6.35
N ALA A 27 9.21 2.54 -5.83
CA ALA A 27 8.17 2.04 -4.95
C ALA A 27 8.71 1.17 -3.82
N SER A 28 7.98 1.21 -2.71
CA SER A 28 8.20 0.38 -1.52
C SER A 28 6.92 -0.32 -1.11
N PHE A 29 7.02 -1.53 -0.56
CA PHE A 29 5.86 -2.27 -0.07
C PHE A 29 5.74 -2.16 1.45
N PHE A 30 4.52 -1.93 1.94
CA PHE A 30 4.21 -2.05 3.35
C PHE A 30 2.92 -2.85 3.54
N LYS A 31 2.97 -3.95 4.30
CA LYS A 31 1.79 -4.77 4.56
C LYS A 31 0.82 -4.00 5.46
N THR A 32 -0.41 -3.82 5.01
CA THR A 32 -1.42 -3.06 5.76
C THR A 32 -2.77 -3.74 5.67
N ASP A 33 -3.38 -4.00 6.81
CA ASP A 33 -4.80 -4.24 6.92
C ASP A 33 -5.52 -2.92 7.21
N VAL A 34 -6.14 -2.32 6.18
CA VAL A 34 -6.81 -1.01 6.31
C VAL A 34 -8.02 -1.03 7.24
N SER A 35 -8.51 -2.21 7.67
CA SER A 35 -9.54 -2.31 8.71
C SER A 35 -9.01 -2.07 10.12
N LYS A 36 -7.67 -2.05 10.30
CA LYS A 36 -6.99 -1.83 11.56
C LYS A 36 -6.32 -0.46 11.56
N GLU A 37 -6.82 0.45 12.40
CA GLU A 37 -6.30 1.82 12.51
C GLU A 37 -4.79 1.85 12.79
N GLU A 38 -4.28 0.92 13.60
CA GLU A 38 -2.86 0.86 13.92
C GLU A 38 -1.98 0.52 12.71
N ASP A 39 -2.44 -0.38 11.84
CA ASP A 39 -1.72 -0.69 10.61
C ASP A 39 -1.70 0.52 9.66
N VAL A 40 -2.79 1.29 9.60
CA VAL A 40 -2.85 2.53 8.80
C VAL A 40 -1.91 3.60 9.35
N ARG A 41 -1.82 3.74 10.67
CA ARG A 41 -0.86 4.67 11.30
C ARG A 41 0.57 4.29 10.95
N ARG A 42 0.92 3.00 11.08
CA ARG A 42 2.25 2.49 10.71
C ARG A 42 2.55 2.65 9.22
N LEU A 43 1.56 2.55 8.34
CA LEU A 43 1.71 2.82 6.92
C LEU A 43 2.09 4.27 6.64
N VAL A 44 1.41 5.23 7.30
CA VAL A 44 1.72 6.66 7.15
C VAL A 44 3.11 6.98 7.68
N GLU A 45 3.46 6.45 8.86
CA GLU A 45 4.79 6.58 9.45
C GLU A 45 5.87 6.05 8.49
N PHE A 46 5.69 4.82 7.98
CA PHE A 46 6.60 4.22 7.01
C PHE A 46 6.77 5.09 5.75
N ALA A 47 5.69 5.64 5.19
CA ALA A 47 5.76 6.50 4.01
C ALA A 47 6.57 7.77 4.28
N VAL A 48 6.36 8.40 5.44
CA VAL A 48 7.08 9.61 5.85
C VAL A 48 8.55 9.29 6.16
N GLU A 49 8.84 8.17 6.81
CA GLU A 49 10.23 7.76 7.08
C GLU A 49 11.00 7.41 5.80
N THR A 50 10.32 6.81 4.82
CA THR A 50 10.94 6.37 3.56
C THR A 50 11.15 7.52 2.58
N TYR A 51 10.14 8.39 2.42
CA TYR A 51 10.10 9.42 1.38
C TYR A 51 10.00 10.86 1.91
N GLY A 52 10.10 11.03 3.23
CA GLY A 52 10.14 12.33 3.91
C GLY A 52 8.78 13.00 4.13
N ARG A 53 7.74 12.65 3.35
CA ARG A 53 6.38 13.20 3.48
C ARG A 53 5.34 12.32 2.80
N LEU A 54 4.06 12.58 3.11
CA LEU A 54 2.91 12.00 2.42
C LEU A 54 2.16 13.10 1.66
N ASP A 55 2.13 13.00 0.33
CA ASP A 55 1.44 13.96 -0.53
C ASP A 55 -0.04 13.65 -0.74
N GLY A 56 -0.41 12.37 -0.74
CA GLY A 56 -1.79 11.94 -1.00
C GLY A 56 -1.99 10.45 -0.77
N LEU A 57 -3.26 10.06 -0.66
CA LEU A 57 -3.69 8.68 -0.44
C LEU A 57 -4.76 8.27 -1.45
N VAL A 58 -4.65 7.06 -1.97
CA VAL A 58 -5.66 6.45 -2.84
C VAL A 58 -6.34 5.32 -2.07
N ASN A 59 -7.53 5.60 -1.53
CA ASN A 59 -8.32 4.64 -0.75
C ASN A 59 -9.06 3.64 -1.67
N ASN A 60 -8.30 2.79 -2.36
CA ASN A 60 -8.82 1.82 -3.35
C ASN A 60 -9.19 0.45 -2.73
N ALA A 61 -8.65 0.10 -1.56
CA ALA A 61 -8.86 -1.20 -0.95
C ALA A 61 -10.35 -1.47 -0.65
N GLY A 62 -10.85 -2.63 -1.07
CA GLY A 62 -12.24 -3.04 -0.85
C GLY A 62 -12.47 -4.51 -1.17
N ILE A 63 -13.42 -5.13 -0.48
CA ILE A 63 -13.87 -6.51 -0.73
C ILE A 63 -15.38 -6.47 -0.92
N ALA A 64 -15.87 -7.09 -2.00
CA ALA A 64 -17.31 -7.27 -2.20
C ALA A 64 -17.77 -8.53 -1.45
N ALA A 65 -18.73 -8.38 -0.54
CA ALA A 65 -19.45 -9.53 0.02
C ALA A 65 -20.63 -9.87 -0.89
N LEU A 66 -20.58 -11.03 -1.54
CA LEU A 66 -21.77 -11.62 -2.16
C LEU A 66 -22.69 -12.10 -1.04
N ILE A 67 -23.70 -11.29 -0.70
CA ILE A 67 -24.82 -11.77 0.12
C ILE A 67 -25.68 -12.62 -0.80
N SER A 68 -25.51 -13.95 -0.76
CA SER A 68 -26.50 -14.87 -1.32
C SER A 68 -27.78 -14.73 -0.49
N ARG A 69 -28.83 -14.18 -1.09
CA ARG A 69 -30.19 -14.32 -0.54
C ARG A 69 -30.74 -15.69 -0.88
#